data_AF-A0A0K1S5R6-F1
#
_entry.id   AF-A0A0K1S5R6-F1
#
_cell.length_a   1.000
_cell.length_b   1.000
_cell.length_c   1.000
_cell.angle_alpha   90.00
_cell.angle_beta   90.00
_cell.angle_gamma   90.00
#
_symmetry.space_group_name_H-M   'P 1'
#
loop_
_entity.id
_entity.type
_entity.pdbx_description
1 polymer ?
#
loop_
_entity_poly.entity_id
_entity_poly.type
_entity_poly.pdbx_seq_one_letter_code
_entity_poly.pdbx_strand_id
1 'polypeptide(L)'
;MPRYLSVEGEYNKEYPTVEILKSGAVGEEIETRQQPIKITHGYSRDRRPDLKQFMIDLIVSGDGDVPLLLKVGDGNEADKAVFGQIAREFQKQVDFDSLIVGDSALYSKENLKLMKEMRWLSRVPFSIKEAQELVDSISEKELTDAEIPGYSWRETSSNYGGIEQRWLLVESQARQESDLKKLEKKIEQEKNSAQEKIRQLSRREFENRAVALAIAKGLSDSLKYHQLTEIKVNLIPPETRAVKTQIKRRFTLSKLSSSSRIRVEFASD
;
A
#
# COMPACT_ATOMS: atom_id res chain seq x y z
N MET A 1 4.67 8.10 -38.14
CA MET A 1 4.29 9.49 -38.45
C MET A 1 3.78 10.13 -37.18
N PRO A 2 4.25 11.32 -36.78
CA PRO A 2 3.61 12.05 -35.69
C PRO A 2 2.20 12.42 -36.16
N ARG A 3 1.18 11.90 -35.46
CA ARG A 3 -0.20 12.35 -35.65
C ARG A 3 -0.34 13.61 -34.83
N TYR A 4 -0.32 14.77 -35.48
CA TYR A 4 -0.70 16.01 -34.83
C TYR A 4 -2.18 15.92 -34.45
N LEU A 5 -2.48 16.01 -33.16
CA LEU A 5 -3.84 16.16 -32.66
C LEU A 5 -4.18 17.64 -32.72
N SER A 6 -5.07 18.03 -33.63
CA SER A 6 -5.68 19.36 -33.63
C SER A 6 -7.11 19.21 -33.11
N VAL A 7 -7.41 19.88 -32.00
CA VAL A 7 -8.77 19.97 -31.45
C VAL A 7 -9.18 21.43 -31.56
N GLU A 8 -10.29 21.70 -32.25
CA GLU A 8 -10.89 23.02 -32.31
C GLU A 8 -12.12 23.02 -31.40
N GLY A 9 -12.19 24.00 -30.51
CA GLY A 9 -13.27 24.11 -29.54
C GLY A 9 -13.06 25.29 -28.61
N GLU A 10 -14.13 25.75 -28.00
CA GLU A 10 -14.07 26.78 -26.96
C GLU A 10 -14.09 26.10 -25.59
N TYR A 11 -13.17 26.51 -24.71
CA TYR A 11 -13.26 26.12 -23.31
C TYR A 11 -14.53 26.71 -22.71
N ASN A 12 -15.40 25.86 -22.16
CA ASN A 12 -16.52 26.33 -21.37
C ASN A 12 -15.96 27.03 -20.11
N LYS A 13 -16.24 28.33 -19.97
CA LYS A 13 -15.80 29.17 -18.84
C LYS A 13 -16.91 29.37 -17.81
N GLU A 14 -18.05 28.71 -17.95
CA GLU A 14 -19.13 28.78 -16.99
C GLU A 14 -18.76 28.01 -15.72
N TYR A 15 -18.55 28.74 -14.63
CA TYR A 15 -18.27 28.17 -13.32
C TYR A 15 -19.59 27.83 -12.61
N PRO A 16 -19.64 26.73 -11.82
CA PRO A 16 -20.80 26.44 -10.98
C PRO A 16 -21.10 27.64 -10.08
N THR A 17 -22.38 27.96 -9.92
CA THR A 17 -22.85 29.10 -9.14
C THR A 17 -23.66 28.64 -7.92
N VAL A 18 -23.64 29.47 -6.88
CA VAL A 18 -24.43 29.32 -5.66
C VAL A 18 -25.34 30.53 -5.49
N GLU A 19 -26.58 30.28 -5.11
CA GLU A 19 -27.54 31.31 -4.75
C GLU A 19 -27.35 31.68 -3.28
N ILE A 20 -27.15 32.98 -3.03
CA ILE A 20 -26.97 33.53 -1.69
C ILE A 20 -28.16 34.47 -1.42
N LEU A 21 -28.91 34.16 -0.37
CA LEU A 21 -29.95 35.06 0.14
C LEU A 21 -29.29 36.23 0.87
N LYS A 22 -29.44 37.44 0.34
CA LYS A 22 -29.09 38.66 1.05
C LYS A 22 -30.28 39.10 1.89
N SER A 23 -30.15 39.00 3.21
CA SER A 23 -31.08 39.64 4.15
C SER A 23 -30.75 41.14 4.24
N GLY A 24 -31.44 41.96 3.44
CA GLY A 24 -31.42 43.42 3.54
C GLY A 24 -32.68 43.95 4.24
N ALA A 25 -32.63 45.18 4.76
CA ALA A 25 -33.75 45.82 5.46
C ALA A 25 -35.00 46.09 4.58
N VAL A 26 -34.95 45.77 3.28
CA VAL A 26 -36.07 45.87 2.33
C VAL A 26 -35.97 44.70 1.34
N GLY A 27 -36.58 43.56 1.66
CA GLY A 27 -36.74 42.41 0.76
C GLY A 27 -35.59 41.39 0.74
N GLU A 28 -35.93 40.15 0.41
CA GLU A 28 -34.98 39.07 0.13
C GLU A 28 -34.50 39.19 -1.32
N GLU A 29 -33.23 39.55 -1.53
CA GLU A 29 -32.58 39.49 -2.85
C GLU A 29 -31.76 38.20 -2.97
N ILE A 30 -31.97 37.46 -4.06
CA ILE A 30 -31.16 36.29 -4.41
C ILE A 30 -29.98 36.77 -5.25
N GLU A 31 -28.76 36.67 -4.72
CA GLU A 31 -27.52 36.96 -5.45
C GLU A 31 -26.85 35.65 -5.87
N THR A 32 -26.64 35.47 -7.17
CA THR A 32 -25.89 34.32 -7.70
C THR A 32 -24.39 34.64 -7.74
N ARG A 33 -23.55 33.78 -7.14
CA ARG A 33 -22.08 33.92 -7.16
C ARG A 33 -21.41 32.64 -7.63
N GLN A 34 -20.19 32.74 -8.16
CA GLN A 34 -19.37 31.56 -8.45
C GLN A 34 -19.09 30.78 -7.16
N GLN A 35 -19.18 29.46 -7.23
CA GLN A 35 -18.85 28.57 -6.13
C GLN A 35 -17.31 28.44 -6.02
N PRO A 36 -16.68 28.95 -4.94
CA PRO A 36 -15.25 28.81 -4.77
C PRO A 36 -14.90 27.39 -4.30
N ILE A 37 -13.72 26.91 -4.70
CA ILE A 37 -13.11 25.73 -4.08
C ILE A 37 -12.70 26.05 -2.64
N LYS A 38 -12.70 25.04 -1.79
CA LYS A 38 -12.22 25.11 -0.42
C LYS A 38 -10.79 24.59 -0.36
N ILE A 39 -9.85 25.51 -0.11
CA ILE A 39 -8.46 25.17 0.18
C ILE A 39 -8.36 24.73 1.65
N THR A 40 -8.35 23.42 1.88
CA THR A 40 -8.42 22.81 3.23
C THR A 40 -7.32 21.79 3.46
N HIS A 41 -7.20 21.28 4.69
CA HIS A 41 -6.33 20.14 4.95
C HIS A 41 -6.95 18.87 4.36
N GLY A 42 -6.09 18.00 3.83
CA GLY A 42 -6.45 16.75 3.18
C GLY A 42 -5.32 15.73 3.28
N TYR A 43 -5.48 14.60 2.60
CA TYR A 43 -4.48 13.54 2.60
C TYR A 43 -3.21 13.94 1.82
N SER A 44 -2.10 14.15 2.53
CA SER A 44 -0.81 14.49 1.91
C SER A 44 0.03 13.24 1.64
N ARG A 45 0.28 12.91 0.37
CA ARG A 45 1.23 11.84 -0.02
C ARG A 45 2.67 12.15 0.41
N ASP A 46 3.04 13.42 0.42
CA ASP A 46 4.36 13.90 0.82
C ASP A 46 4.54 14.00 2.35
N ARG A 47 3.57 13.50 3.12
CA ARG A 47 3.57 13.52 4.59
C ARG A 47 3.67 14.93 5.17
N ARG A 48 3.00 15.90 4.53
CA ARG A 48 2.88 17.30 4.96
C ARG A 48 1.43 17.64 5.34
N PRO A 49 0.88 17.06 6.43
CA PRO A 49 -0.49 17.34 6.86
C PRO A 49 -0.67 18.79 7.36
N ASP A 50 0.43 19.49 7.64
CA ASP A 50 0.47 20.90 8.01
C ASP A 50 0.09 21.85 6.86
N LEU A 51 0.16 21.39 5.61
CA LEU A 51 -0.16 22.20 4.44
C LEU A 51 -1.62 22.04 4.03
N LYS A 52 -2.24 23.17 3.66
CA LYS A 52 -3.53 23.16 2.96
C LYS A 52 -3.34 22.71 1.52
N GLN A 53 -4.34 22.05 0.98
CA GLN A 53 -4.33 21.41 -0.32
C GLN A 53 -5.57 21.82 -1.13
N PHE A 54 -5.49 21.61 -2.43
CA PHE A 54 -6.59 21.66 -3.38
C PHE A 54 -6.30 20.59 -4.45
N MET A 55 -7.33 20.10 -5.12
CA MET A 55 -7.20 19.01 -6.08
C MET A 55 -7.21 19.55 -7.51
N ILE A 56 -6.44 18.91 -8.39
CA ILE A 56 -6.47 19.18 -9.83
C ILE A 56 -6.67 17.84 -10.51
N ASP A 57 -7.78 17.71 -11.24
CA ASP A 57 -8.04 16.60 -12.15
C ASP A 57 -7.70 17.04 -13.57
N LEU A 58 -6.93 16.22 -14.30
CA LEU A 58 -6.49 16.50 -15.66
C LEU A 58 -6.81 15.33 -16.59
N ILE A 59 -7.27 15.65 -17.80
CA ILE A 59 -7.21 14.75 -18.95
C ILE A 59 -6.24 15.38 -19.94
N VAL A 60 -5.28 14.60 -20.43
CA VAL A 60 -4.25 15.04 -21.37
C VAL A 60 -4.33 14.23 -22.66
N SER A 61 -3.74 14.75 -23.73
CA SER A 61 -3.49 14.02 -24.97
C SER A 61 -2.63 12.78 -24.72
N GLY A 62 -2.65 11.82 -25.66
CA GLY A 62 -1.95 10.54 -25.49
C GLY A 62 -0.42 10.63 -25.40
N ASP A 63 0.18 11.71 -25.90
CA ASP A 63 1.60 12.05 -25.73
C ASP A 63 1.89 12.76 -24.39
N GLY A 64 0.85 13.18 -23.66
CA GLY A 64 0.93 13.85 -22.38
C GLY A 64 1.16 15.37 -22.46
N ASP A 65 1.28 15.92 -23.67
CA ASP A 65 1.75 17.30 -23.86
C ASP A 65 0.62 18.35 -23.76
N VAL A 66 -0.62 17.98 -24.08
CA VAL A 66 -1.75 18.92 -24.18
C VAL A 66 -2.86 18.57 -23.18
N PRO A 67 -3.12 19.42 -22.18
CA PRO A 67 -4.32 19.31 -21.35
C PRO A 67 -5.59 19.54 -22.17
N LEU A 68 -6.51 18.57 -22.13
CA LEU A 68 -7.82 18.62 -22.78
C LEU A 68 -8.94 18.95 -21.79
N LEU A 69 -8.76 18.58 -20.51
CA LEU A 69 -9.66 18.95 -19.42
C LEU A 69 -8.85 19.31 -18.19
N LEU A 70 -9.31 20.34 -17.48
CA LEU A 70 -8.84 20.71 -16.16
C LEU A 70 -10.05 20.97 -15.26
N LYS A 71 -10.12 20.25 -14.15
CA LYS A 71 -11.08 20.51 -13.06
C LYS A 71 -10.30 20.77 -11.79
N VAL A 72 -10.70 21.79 -11.04
CA VAL A 72 -10.16 22.09 -9.71
C VAL A 72 -11.18 21.70 -8.66
N GLY A 73 -10.74 20.97 -7.64
CA GLY A 73 -11.58 20.44 -6.56
C GLY A 73 -11.12 20.89 -5.17
N ASP A 74 -11.95 20.60 -4.17
CA ASP A 74 -11.66 20.90 -2.76
C ASP A 74 -10.49 20.06 -2.25
N GLY A 75 -9.73 20.58 -1.28
CA GLY A 75 -8.53 19.91 -0.76
C GLY A 75 -8.76 18.56 -0.05
N ASN A 76 -10.01 18.24 0.28
CA ASN A 76 -10.42 17.00 0.93
C ASN A 76 -11.35 16.13 0.05
N GLU A 77 -11.51 16.47 -1.23
CA GLU A 77 -12.28 15.66 -2.18
C GLU A 77 -11.59 14.30 -2.39
N ALA A 78 -12.37 13.23 -2.44
CA ALA A 78 -11.83 11.87 -2.55
C ALA A 78 -11.72 11.43 -4.02
N ASP A 79 -10.49 11.28 -4.52
CA ASP A 79 -10.15 10.96 -5.94
C ASP A 79 -10.99 9.83 -6.57
N LYS A 80 -11.26 8.75 -5.81
CA LYS A 80 -11.82 7.50 -6.39
C LYS A 80 -13.25 7.61 -6.89
N ALA A 81 -14.05 8.53 -6.35
CA ALA A 81 -15.47 8.67 -6.71
C ALA A 81 -15.70 9.54 -7.96
N VAL A 82 -14.68 10.30 -8.38
CA VAL A 82 -14.86 11.42 -9.31
C VAL A 82 -14.44 11.05 -10.74
N PHE A 83 -13.49 10.13 -10.91
CA PHE A 83 -12.95 9.80 -12.24
C PHE A 83 -13.99 9.34 -13.26
N GLY A 84 -14.89 8.42 -12.90
CA GLY A 84 -15.93 7.95 -13.82
C GLY A 84 -16.89 9.07 -14.24
N GLN A 85 -17.15 10.03 -13.36
CA GLN A 85 -17.99 11.19 -13.68
C GLN A 85 -17.26 12.17 -14.60
N ILE A 86 -15.98 12.46 -14.32
CA ILE A 86 -15.15 13.32 -15.16
C ILE A 86 -15.01 12.74 -16.56
N ALA A 87 -14.69 11.44 -16.67
CA ALA A 87 -14.60 10.73 -17.95
C ALA A 87 -15.91 10.84 -18.74
N ARG A 88 -17.04 10.64 -18.06
CA ARG A 88 -18.36 10.74 -18.68
C ARG A 88 -18.69 12.15 -19.14
N GLU A 89 -18.37 13.15 -18.34
CA GLU A 89 -18.65 14.54 -18.68
C GLU A 89 -17.74 15.04 -19.80
N PHE A 90 -16.47 14.65 -19.79
CA PHE A 90 -15.54 14.91 -20.86
C PHE A 90 -16.03 14.35 -22.19
N GLN A 91 -16.49 13.08 -22.20
CA GLN A 91 -16.96 12.42 -23.42
C GLN A 91 -18.16 13.13 -24.06
N LYS A 92 -19.01 13.83 -23.28
CA LYS A 92 -20.12 14.62 -23.83
C LYS A 92 -19.65 15.89 -24.55
N GLN A 93 -18.46 16.38 -24.22
CA GLN A 93 -17.91 17.63 -24.72
C GLN A 93 -16.99 17.42 -25.93
N VAL A 94 -16.62 16.17 -26.23
CA VAL A 94 -15.69 15.86 -27.31
C VAL A 94 -16.33 14.97 -28.37
N ASP A 95 -16.06 15.29 -29.64
CA ASP A 95 -16.49 14.50 -30.80
C ASP A 95 -15.28 13.87 -31.49
N PHE A 96 -14.60 12.98 -30.76
CA PHE A 96 -13.57 12.13 -31.34
C PHE A 96 -13.51 10.77 -30.65
N ASP A 97 -13.04 9.78 -31.40
CA ASP A 97 -12.83 8.43 -30.89
C ASP A 97 -11.66 8.43 -29.90
N SER A 98 -11.94 8.22 -28.62
CA SER A 98 -10.99 8.34 -27.52
C SER A 98 -10.72 6.97 -26.86
N LEU A 99 -9.57 6.83 -26.20
CA LEU A 99 -9.27 5.74 -25.28
C LEU A 99 -8.81 6.37 -23.97
N ILE A 100 -9.63 6.24 -22.92
CA ILE A 100 -9.31 6.81 -21.61
C ILE A 100 -8.33 5.87 -20.90
N VAL A 101 -7.09 6.32 -20.70
CA VAL A 101 -6.07 5.57 -19.96
C VAL A 101 -5.94 6.14 -18.56
N GLY A 102 -6.09 5.30 -17.55
CA GLY A 102 -5.99 5.72 -16.14
C GLY A 102 -5.27 4.71 -15.26
N ASP A 103 -4.83 5.16 -14.10
CA ASP A 103 -4.24 4.29 -13.09
C ASP A 103 -5.29 3.36 -12.47
N SER A 104 -4.88 2.55 -11.50
CA SER A 104 -5.78 1.60 -10.84
C SER A 104 -6.92 2.24 -10.03
N ALA A 105 -6.87 3.55 -9.72
CA ALA A 105 -7.97 4.22 -9.04
C ALA A 105 -9.19 4.40 -9.96
N LEU A 106 -8.96 4.44 -11.28
CA LEU A 106 -10.04 4.44 -12.29
C LEU A 106 -10.87 3.14 -12.23
N TYR A 107 -10.26 2.01 -11.85
CA TYR A 107 -10.88 0.68 -11.87
C TYR A 107 -11.70 0.37 -10.60
N SER A 108 -12.87 0.98 -10.48
CA SER A 108 -13.88 0.67 -9.45
C SER A 108 -15.19 0.18 -10.07
N LYS A 109 -16.03 -0.54 -9.31
CA LYS A 109 -17.31 -1.03 -9.85
C LYS A 109 -18.21 0.12 -10.31
N GLU A 110 -18.17 1.23 -9.57
CA GLU A 110 -18.95 2.43 -9.82
C GLU A 110 -18.46 3.15 -11.08
N ASN A 111 -17.14 3.33 -11.22
CA ASN A 111 -16.56 3.98 -12.39
C ASN A 111 -16.78 3.16 -13.66
N LEU A 112 -16.59 1.83 -13.60
CA LEU A 112 -16.79 0.94 -14.75
C LEU A 112 -18.22 0.98 -15.30
N LYS A 113 -19.22 1.12 -14.41
CA LYS A 113 -20.62 1.31 -14.84
C LYS A 113 -20.83 2.64 -15.56
N LEU A 114 -20.20 3.71 -15.08
CA LEU A 114 -20.30 5.04 -15.69
C LEU A 114 -19.62 5.12 -17.07
N MET A 115 -18.58 4.32 -17.27
CA MET A 115 -17.77 4.31 -18.49
C MET A 115 -18.11 3.14 -19.43
N LYS A 116 -19.26 2.48 -19.25
CA LYS A 116 -19.65 1.30 -20.03
C LYS A 116 -19.66 1.53 -21.55
N GLU A 117 -20.02 2.74 -21.97
CA GLU A 117 -20.14 3.13 -23.38
C GLU A 117 -18.83 3.72 -23.93
N MET A 118 -17.75 3.73 -23.15
CA MET A 118 -16.47 4.33 -23.49
C MET A 118 -15.39 3.26 -23.61
N ARG A 119 -14.38 3.54 -24.44
CA ARG A 119 -13.16 2.74 -24.42
C ARG A 119 -12.25 3.25 -23.32
N TRP A 120 -11.78 2.34 -22.49
CA TRP A 120 -10.85 2.66 -21.41
C TRP A 120 -9.80 1.56 -21.25
N LEU A 121 -8.65 1.95 -20.67
CA LEU A 121 -7.57 1.06 -20.28
C LEU A 121 -7.13 1.46 -18.88
N SER A 122 -7.14 0.50 -17.96
CA SER A 122 -6.69 0.74 -16.59
C SER A 122 -6.05 -0.50 -16.01
N ARG A 123 -5.14 -0.30 -15.06
CA ARG A 123 -4.53 -1.39 -14.30
C ARG A 123 -5.56 -1.96 -13.33
N VAL A 124 -5.83 -3.26 -13.42
CA VAL A 124 -6.66 -3.97 -12.44
C VAL A 124 -5.96 -3.95 -11.06
N PRO A 125 -6.60 -3.42 -10.00
CA PRO A 125 -6.04 -3.41 -8.66
C PRO A 125 -5.87 -4.84 -8.13
N PHE A 126 -4.66 -5.16 -7.66
CA PHE A 126 -4.39 -6.46 -7.01
C PHE A 126 -5.11 -6.62 -5.66
N SER A 127 -5.83 -5.61 -5.18
CA SER A 127 -6.74 -5.74 -4.03
C SER A 127 -8.05 -6.45 -4.36
N ILE A 128 -8.36 -6.66 -5.65
CA ILE A 128 -9.52 -7.42 -6.11
C ILE A 128 -9.22 -8.92 -5.97
N LYS A 129 -10.13 -9.66 -5.33
CA LYS A 129 -9.93 -11.08 -5.01
C LYS A 129 -9.82 -11.91 -6.29
N GLU A 130 -10.70 -11.65 -7.24
CA GLU A 130 -10.73 -12.32 -8.55
C GLU A 130 -9.43 -12.10 -9.34
N ALA A 131 -8.77 -10.94 -9.16
CA ALA A 131 -7.47 -10.66 -9.78
C ALA A 131 -6.33 -11.44 -9.10
N GLN A 132 -6.38 -11.62 -7.78
CA GLN A 132 -5.41 -12.45 -7.04
C GLN A 132 -5.56 -13.91 -7.44
N GLU A 133 -6.79 -14.44 -7.42
CA GLU A 133 -7.08 -15.82 -7.80
C GLU A 133 -6.64 -16.14 -9.24
N LEU A 134 -6.78 -15.19 -10.16
CA LEU A 134 -6.29 -15.33 -11.53
C LEU A 134 -4.77 -15.47 -11.58
N VAL A 135 -4.04 -14.62 -10.86
CA VAL A 135 -2.57 -14.66 -10.83
C VAL A 135 -2.08 -15.96 -10.19
N ASP A 136 -2.74 -16.43 -9.13
CA ASP A 136 -2.35 -17.65 -8.43
C ASP A 136 -2.68 -18.93 -9.22
N SER A 137 -3.64 -18.87 -10.14
CA SER A 137 -4.09 -20.04 -10.91
C SER A 137 -3.37 -20.24 -12.24
N ILE A 138 -2.70 -19.22 -12.77
CA ILE A 138 -2.01 -19.27 -14.06
C ILE A 138 -0.53 -19.52 -13.83
N SER A 139 0.01 -20.57 -14.47
CA SER A 139 1.45 -20.81 -14.51
C SER A 139 2.15 -20.01 -15.62
N GLU A 140 3.43 -19.68 -15.43
CA GLU A 140 4.25 -18.94 -16.42
C GLU A 140 4.24 -19.62 -17.82
N LYS A 141 4.12 -20.95 -17.85
CA LYS A 141 4.08 -21.75 -19.08
C LYS A 141 2.83 -21.53 -19.93
N GLU A 142 1.78 -20.96 -19.34
CA GLU A 142 0.54 -20.66 -20.03
C GLU A 142 0.50 -19.24 -20.60
N LEU A 143 1.56 -18.45 -20.39
CA LEU A 143 1.71 -17.14 -20.99
C LEU A 143 2.27 -17.28 -22.41
N THR A 144 1.82 -16.39 -23.29
CA THR A 144 2.35 -16.25 -24.64
C THR A 144 3.43 -15.18 -24.64
N ASP A 145 4.57 -15.45 -25.26
CA ASP A 145 5.61 -14.44 -25.42
C ASP A 145 5.08 -13.23 -26.20
N ALA A 146 5.40 -12.03 -25.74
CA ALA A 146 5.09 -10.80 -26.43
C ALA A 146 6.11 -10.54 -27.55
N GLU A 147 5.73 -9.71 -28.52
CA GLU A 147 6.69 -9.16 -29.49
C GLU A 147 7.79 -8.30 -28.82
N ILE A 148 7.49 -7.76 -27.64
CA ILE A 148 8.43 -6.99 -26.83
C ILE A 148 9.29 -7.97 -26.01
N PRO A 149 10.62 -7.98 -26.19
CA PRO A 149 11.50 -8.91 -25.48
C PRO A 149 11.37 -8.80 -23.95
N GLY A 150 11.32 -9.95 -23.28
CA GLY A 150 11.22 -10.04 -21.83
C GLY A 150 9.82 -9.78 -21.27
N TYR A 151 8.79 -9.77 -22.14
CA TYR A 151 7.38 -9.73 -21.74
C TYR A 151 6.65 -10.96 -22.25
N SER A 152 5.73 -11.45 -21.43
CA SER A 152 4.78 -12.50 -21.80
C SER A 152 3.41 -12.11 -21.27
N TRP A 153 2.34 -12.63 -21.88
CA TRP A 153 0.99 -12.24 -21.54
C TRP A 153 -0.05 -13.31 -21.80
N ARG A 154 -1.21 -13.16 -21.16
CA ARG A 154 -2.40 -13.95 -21.44
C ARG A 154 -3.66 -13.11 -21.32
N GLU A 155 -4.56 -13.28 -22.27
CA GLU A 155 -5.89 -12.69 -22.24
C GLU A 155 -6.86 -13.57 -21.44
N THR A 156 -7.73 -12.93 -20.67
CA THR A 156 -8.86 -13.59 -19.99
C THR A 156 -10.08 -12.67 -19.95
N SER A 157 -11.26 -13.26 -19.85
CA SER A 157 -12.50 -12.50 -19.65
C SER A 157 -12.79 -12.32 -18.16
N SER A 158 -13.40 -11.19 -17.82
CA SER A 158 -13.88 -10.89 -16.46
C SER A 158 -15.26 -10.24 -16.55
N ASN A 159 -16.02 -10.37 -15.47
CA ASN A 159 -17.32 -9.71 -15.32
C ASN A 159 -17.39 -8.88 -14.03
N TYR A 160 -16.25 -8.30 -13.64
CA TYR A 160 -16.14 -7.55 -12.39
C TYR A 160 -17.09 -6.35 -12.40
N GLY A 161 -17.92 -6.20 -11.36
CA GLY A 161 -18.90 -5.12 -11.31
C GLY A 161 -20.07 -5.26 -12.31
N GLY A 162 -20.24 -6.42 -12.94
CA GLY A 162 -21.33 -6.71 -13.88
C GLY A 162 -21.15 -6.09 -15.27
N ILE A 163 -19.91 -5.74 -15.61
CA ILE A 163 -19.50 -5.27 -16.93
C ILE A 163 -18.57 -6.32 -17.51
N GLU A 164 -18.74 -6.72 -18.76
CA GLU A 164 -17.80 -7.62 -19.41
C GLU A 164 -16.50 -6.87 -19.69
N GLN A 165 -15.37 -7.44 -19.28
CA GLN A 165 -14.05 -6.89 -19.51
C GLN A 165 -13.10 -7.91 -20.10
N ARG A 166 -12.18 -7.40 -20.91
CA ARG A 166 -10.96 -8.11 -21.28
C ARG A 166 -9.85 -7.76 -20.31
N TRP A 167 -9.36 -8.74 -19.56
CA TRP A 167 -8.18 -8.61 -18.73
C TRP A 167 -6.96 -9.15 -19.46
N LEU A 168 -5.82 -8.49 -19.24
CA LEU A 168 -4.52 -8.90 -19.76
C LEU A 168 -3.60 -9.13 -18.57
N LEU A 169 -3.27 -10.40 -18.32
CA LEU A 169 -2.19 -10.74 -17.39
C LEU A 169 -0.87 -10.53 -18.14
N VAL A 170 0.00 -9.69 -17.60
CA VAL A 170 1.30 -9.38 -18.22
C VAL A 170 2.40 -9.67 -17.21
N GLU A 171 3.36 -10.48 -17.62
CA GLU A 171 4.60 -10.72 -16.89
C GLU A 171 5.76 -9.98 -17.56
N SER A 172 6.63 -9.43 -16.73
CA SER A 172 7.83 -8.71 -17.18
C SER A 172 9.04 -9.30 -16.46
N GLN A 173 9.96 -9.88 -17.23
CA GLN A 173 11.18 -10.47 -16.72
C GLN A 173 12.00 -9.44 -15.93
N ALA A 174 12.17 -8.23 -16.47
CA ALA A 174 12.90 -7.15 -15.79
C ALA A 174 12.27 -6.78 -14.44
N ARG A 175 10.93 -6.83 -14.35
CA ARG A 175 10.22 -6.55 -13.10
C ARG A 175 10.37 -7.70 -12.11
N GLN A 176 10.23 -8.94 -12.58
CA GLN A 176 10.45 -10.15 -11.79
C GLN A 176 11.84 -10.14 -11.15
N GLU A 177 12.90 -9.90 -11.93
CA GLU A 177 14.27 -9.80 -11.43
C GLU A 177 14.45 -8.67 -10.40
N SER A 178 13.84 -7.50 -10.64
CA SER A 178 13.88 -6.37 -9.71
C SER A 178 13.21 -6.71 -8.38
N ASP A 179 12.07 -7.39 -8.42
CA ASP A 179 11.29 -7.72 -7.23
C ASP A 179 11.91 -8.89 -6.45
N LEU A 180 12.53 -9.87 -7.14
CA LEU A 180 13.37 -10.91 -6.51
C LEU A 180 14.57 -10.31 -5.77
N LYS A 181 15.33 -9.41 -6.39
CA LYS A 181 16.46 -8.72 -5.74
C LYS A 181 16.01 -7.94 -4.49
N LYS A 182 14.84 -7.30 -4.53
CA LYS A 182 14.26 -6.61 -3.36
C LYS A 182 13.87 -7.60 -2.26
N LEU A 183 13.33 -8.77 -2.64
CA LEU A 183 12.96 -9.83 -1.70
C LEU A 183 14.21 -10.38 -1.00
N GLU A 184 15.25 -10.73 -1.74
CA GLU A 184 16.54 -11.18 -1.19
C GLU A 184 17.10 -10.17 -0.17
N LYS A 185 17.08 -8.87 -0.52
CA LYS A 185 17.52 -7.81 0.39
C LYS A 185 16.68 -7.75 1.67
N LYS A 186 15.36 -7.95 1.60
CA LYS A 186 14.48 -8.00 2.78
C LYS A 186 14.76 -9.21 3.65
N ILE A 187 14.97 -10.38 3.04
CA ILE A 187 15.32 -11.62 3.74
C ILE A 187 16.63 -11.41 4.51
N GLU A 188 17.65 -10.82 3.88
CA GLU A 188 18.94 -10.57 4.51
C GLU A 188 18.85 -9.51 5.62
N GLN A 189 18.07 -8.44 5.43
CA GLN A 189 17.83 -7.45 6.48
C GLN A 189 17.12 -8.05 7.70
N GLU A 190 16.11 -8.91 7.49
CA GLU A 190 15.43 -9.59 8.59
C GLU A 190 16.38 -10.57 9.29
N LYS A 191 17.24 -11.29 8.56
CA LYS A 191 18.27 -12.18 9.13
C LYS A 191 19.18 -11.43 10.09
N ASN A 192 19.74 -10.30 9.66
CA ASN A 192 20.65 -9.49 10.49
C ASN A 192 19.94 -8.97 11.75
N SER A 193 18.70 -8.47 11.62
CA SER A 193 17.90 -8.04 12.77
C SER A 193 17.56 -9.20 13.71
N ALA A 194 17.23 -10.38 13.17
CA ALA A 194 16.95 -11.58 13.93
C ALA A 194 18.18 -12.05 14.71
N GLN A 195 19.37 -12.07 14.08
CA GLN A 195 20.63 -12.42 14.74
C GLN A 195 20.95 -11.48 15.90
N GLU A 196 20.69 -10.18 15.77
CA GLU A 196 20.88 -9.23 16.86
C GLU A 196 19.91 -9.47 18.02
N LYS A 197 18.63 -9.74 17.72
CA LYS A 197 17.62 -10.10 18.74
C LYS A 197 17.96 -11.44 19.43
N ILE A 198 18.39 -12.44 18.67
CA ILE A 198 18.90 -13.72 19.17
C ILE A 198 20.06 -13.47 20.15
N ARG A 199 21.04 -12.67 19.75
CA ARG A 199 22.20 -12.33 20.59
C ARG A 199 21.79 -11.61 21.88
N GLN A 200 20.80 -10.74 21.82
CA GLN A 200 20.23 -10.08 22.99
C GLN A 200 19.49 -11.08 23.91
N LEU A 201 18.66 -11.96 23.34
CA LEU A 201 17.95 -13.01 24.08
C LEU A 201 18.91 -13.99 24.75
N SER A 202 20.01 -14.36 24.09
CA SER A 202 21.02 -15.26 24.67
C SER A 202 21.79 -14.66 25.84
N ARG A 203 21.89 -13.34 25.92
CA ARG A 203 22.50 -12.64 27.06
C ARG A 203 21.52 -12.45 28.22
N ARG A 204 20.22 -12.57 27.97
CA ARG A 204 19.18 -12.35 28.97
C ARG A 204 19.02 -13.59 29.86
N GLU A 205 18.88 -13.33 31.15
CA GLU A 205 18.58 -14.35 32.14
C GLU A 205 17.07 -14.43 32.39
N PHE A 206 16.56 -15.65 32.44
CA PHE A 206 15.15 -15.95 32.69
C PHE A 206 14.99 -16.70 34.01
N GLU A 207 13.85 -16.46 34.67
CA GLU A 207 13.51 -17.07 35.96
C GLU A 207 13.19 -18.56 35.82
N ASN A 208 12.65 -18.98 34.68
CA ASN A 208 12.33 -20.37 34.41
C ASN A 208 12.42 -20.70 32.90
N ARG A 209 12.48 -22.01 32.60
CA ARG A 209 12.63 -22.53 31.23
C ARG A 209 11.41 -22.23 30.37
N ALA A 210 10.22 -22.23 30.96
CA ALA A 210 8.97 -22.00 30.24
C ALA A 210 8.90 -20.58 29.64
N VAL A 211 9.28 -19.57 30.42
CA VAL A 211 9.34 -18.17 29.98
C VAL A 211 10.39 -17.98 28.89
N ALA A 212 11.57 -18.60 29.06
CA ALA A 212 12.64 -18.55 28.07
C ALA A 212 12.20 -19.13 26.70
N LEU A 213 11.55 -20.30 26.71
CA LEU A 213 11.01 -20.93 25.50
C LEU A 213 9.86 -20.12 24.88
N ALA A 214 8.96 -19.58 25.69
CA ALA A 214 7.85 -18.77 25.19
C ALA A 214 8.33 -17.51 24.45
N ILE A 215 9.35 -16.84 24.99
CA ILE A 215 9.93 -15.64 24.36
C ILE A 215 10.71 -16.00 23.09
N ALA A 216 11.47 -17.09 23.10
CA ALA A 216 12.19 -17.55 21.92
C ALA A 216 11.22 -17.98 20.80
N LYS A 217 10.13 -18.66 21.14
CA LYS A 217 9.06 -19.00 20.21
C LYS A 217 8.36 -17.75 19.67
N GLY A 218 8.01 -16.79 20.53
CA GLY A 218 7.43 -15.52 20.10
C GLY A 218 8.32 -14.72 19.16
N LEU A 219 9.65 -14.79 19.34
CA LEU A 219 10.59 -14.23 18.36
C LEU A 219 10.50 -14.99 17.04
N SER A 220 10.56 -16.32 17.04
CA SER A 220 10.46 -17.13 15.82
C SER A 220 9.16 -16.86 15.05
N ASP A 221 8.02 -16.79 15.76
CA ASP A 221 6.71 -16.54 15.16
C ASP A 221 6.58 -15.11 14.58
N SER A 222 7.43 -14.18 15.03
CA SER A 222 7.45 -12.80 14.53
C SER A 222 8.28 -12.60 13.26
N LEU A 223 9.13 -13.56 12.90
CA LEU A 223 9.97 -13.53 11.70
C LEU A 223 9.15 -13.99 10.50
N LYS A 224 9.22 -13.26 9.38
CA LYS A 224 8.44 -13.57 8.18
C LYS A 224 9.14 -14.55 7.24
N TYR A 225 10.47 -14.47 7.16
CA TYR A 225 11.29 -15.20 6.20
C TYR A 225 12.21 -16.23 6.84
N HIS A 226 12.30 -16.26 8.18
CA HIS A 226 13.21 -17.11 8.93
C HIS A 226 12.48 -17.82 10.06
N GLN A 227 12.97 -19.00 10.46
CA GLN A 227 12.46 -19.75 11.60
C GLN A 227 13.62 -20.22 12.48
N LEU A 228 13.41 -20.24 13.80
CA LEU A 228 14.40 -20.79 14.73
C LEU A 228 14.22 -22.32 14.81
N THR A 229 15.27 -23.06 14.45
CA THR A 229 15.25 -24.54 14.40
C THR A 229 15.75 -25.18 15.69
N GLU A 230 16.82 -24.63 16.30
CA GLU A 230 17.42 -25.17 17.52
C GLU A 230 17.41 -24.17 18.68
N ILE A 231 16.45 -24.33 19.59
CA ILE A 231 16.34 -23.54 20.82
C ILE A 231 16.81 -24.39 22.01
N LYS A 232 18.05 -24.19 22.45
CA LYS A 232 18.61 -24.85 23.63
C LYS A 232 18.48 -23.93 24.84
N VAL A 233 18.18 -24.51 26.00
CA VAL A 233 17.96 -23.74 27.23
C VAL A 233 18.88 -24.29 28.31
N ASN A 234 19.88 -23.50 28.69
CA ASN A 234 20.93 -23.89 29.61
C ASN A 234 20.70 -23.28 31.00
N LEU A 235 20.87 -24.11 32.03
CA LEU A 235 20.86 -23.66 33.42
C LEU A 235 22.20 -22.99 33.75
N ILE A 236 22.15 -21.79 34.32
CA ILE A 236 23.32 -21.13 34.91
C ILE A 236 23.42 -21.60 36.37
N PRO A 237 24.51 -22.27 36.77
CA PRO A 237 24.75 -22.59 38.17
C PRO A 237 24.85 -21.31 39.01
N PRO A 238 24.32 -21.27 40.24
CA PRO A 238 24.50 -20.11 41.11
C PRO A 238 26.00 -19.89 41.40
N GLU A 239 26.50 -18.66 41.22
CA GLU A 239 27.87 -18.30 41.59
C GLU A 239 28.11 -18.59 43.08
N THR A 240 29.01 -19.51 43.41
CA THR A 240 29.57 -19.63 44.75
C THR A 240 30.49 -18.43 45.03
N ARG A 241 29.93 -17.34 45.56
CA ARG A 241 30.74 -16.33 46.25
C ARG A 241 31.19 -16.91 47.60
N ALA A 242 32.47 -17.30 47.68
CA ALA A 242 33.10 -17.62 48.95
C ALA A 242 33.19 -16.35 49.81
N VAL A 243 32.23 -16.16 50.72
CA VAL A 243 32.32 -15.13 51.75
C VAL A 243 33.18 -15.68 52.88
N LYS A 244 34.41 -15.14 53.04
CA LYS A 244 35.18 -15.36 54.27
C LYS A 244 34.48 -14.63 55.41
N THR A 245 33.87 -15.37 56.33
CA THR A 245 33.42 -14.82 57.62
C THR A 245 33.96 -15.69 58.74
N GLN A 246 34.98 -15.19 59.43
CA GLN A 246 35.22 -15.58 60.82
C GLN A 246 34.12 -14.92 61.65
N ILE A 247 33.40 -15.69 62.48
CA ILE A 247 33.10 -15.40 63.90
C ILE A 247 32.15 -16.47 64.49
N LYS A 248 32.38 -16.72 65.77
CA LYS A 248 31.89 -17.76 66.68
C LYS A 248 30.36 -17.87 66.84
N ARG A 249 29.93 -19.14 66.95
CA ARG A 249 28.84 -19.72 67.78
C ARG A 249 27.36 -19.30 67.53
N ARG A 250 26.61 -20.38 67.23
CA ARG A 250 25.21 -20.74 67.59
C ARG A 250 24.02 -20.06 66.87
N PHE A 251 23.38 -20.90 66.04
CA PHE A 251 22.00 -20.94 65.51
C PHE A 251 21.49 -19.77 64.67
N THR A 252 21.29 -20.03 63.37
CA THR A 252 20.18 -19.50 62.55
C THR A 252 19.95 -20.38 61.33
N LEU A 253 18.67 -20.67 61.05
CA LEU A 253 18.19 -21.31 59.81
C LEU A 253 18.72 -20.60 58.56
N SER A 254 19.11 -21.36 57.53
CA SER A 254 19.26 -20.83 56.17
C SER A 254 18.16 -21.39 55.26
N LYS A 255 17.22 -20.51 54.89
CA LYS A 255 16.46 -20.66 53.64
C LYS A 255 17.46 -20.51 52.49
N LEU A 256 17.64 -21.53 51.66
CA LEU A 256 18.23 -21.35 50.33
C LEU A 256 17.08 -21.21 49.32
N SER A 257 16.81 -19.97 48.92
CA SER A 257 16.04 -19.65 47.72
C SER A 257 16.99 -19.72 46.52
N SER A 258 17.12 -20.89 45.90
CA SER A 258 17.91 -21.07 44.69
C SER A 258 17.02 -20.86 43.46
N SER A 259 16.78 -19.61 43.05
CA SER A 259 16.24 -19.36 41.71
C SER A 259 17.37 -19.59 40.71
N SER A 260 17.42 -20.79 40.13
CA SER A 260 18.28 -21.11 38.99
C SER A 260 17.99 -20.14 37.85
N ARG A 261 19.00 -19.38 37.42
CA ARG A 261 18.86 -18.48 36.26
C ARG A 261 19.16 -19.26 34.99
N ILE A 262 18.48 -18.92 33.91
CA ILE A 262 18.49 -19.70 32.68
C ILE A 262 18.80 -18.78 31.49
N ARG A 263 19.60 -19.25 30.54
CA ARG A 263 19.84 -18.60 29.24
C ARG A 263 19.38 -19.45 28.09
N VAL A 264 19.00 -18.80 26.99
CA VAL A 264 18.68 -19.46 25.73
C VAL A 264 19.90 -19.41 24.83
N GLU A 265 20.38 -20.56 24.40
CA GLU A 265 21.38 -20.65 23.34
C GLU A 265 20.69 -21.08 22.06
N PHE A 266 21.04 -20.38 20.98
CA PHE A 266 20.63 -20.73 19.64
C PHE A 266 21.88 -21.29 18.96
N ALA A 267 21.78 -22.49 18.37
CA ALA A 267 22.89 -23.03 17.60
C ALA A 267 23.06 -22.20 16.32
N SER A 268 24.32 -21.94 15.96
CA SER A 268 24.67 -21.40 14.65
C SER A 268 24.99 -22.59 13.74
N ASP A 269 24.29 -22.67 12.61
CA ASP A 269 24.80 -23.39 11.43
C ASP A 269 25.89 -22.53 10.76
#